data_AF-A0AAW7FFL9-F1
#
_entry.id   AF-A0AAW7FFL9-F1
#
_cell.length_a   1.000
_cell.length_b   1.000
_cell.length_c   1.000
_cell.angle_alpha   90.00
_cell.angle_beta   90.00
_cell.angle_gamma   90.00
#
_symmetry.space_group_name_H-M   'P 1'
#
loop_
_entity.id
_entity.type
_entity.pdbx_description
1 polymer ?
#
loop_
_entity_poly.entity_id
_entity_poly.type
_entity_poly.pdbx_seq_one_letter_code
_entity_poly.pdbx_strand_id
1 'polypeptide(L)'
;MKQSVSEKLIAFYYTLALYGIFNISRFTKEDAMRMKDNMGETVAMIYAVYAKMVLPFITVFAGYMAVYLTFCFIRQITAKGGK
;
A
#
# COMPACT_ATOMS: atom_id res chain seq x y z
N MET A 1 -8.92 -3.79 26.61
CA MET A 1 -7.58 -4.23 26.19
C MET A 1 -6.96 -3.13 25.33
N LYS A 2 -6.01 -2.32 25.83
CA LYS A 2 -5.35 -1.30 24.99
C LYS A 2 -4.39 -2.03 24.04
N GLN A 3 -4.80 -2.24 22.79
CA GLN A 3 -3.87 -2.72 21.76
C GLN A 3 -2.76 -1.68 21.60
N SER A 4 -1.54 -2.02 22.01
CA SER A 4 -0.36 -1.21 21.73
C SER A 4 -0.05 -1.29 20.25
N VAL A 5 0.17 -0.15 19.61
CA VAL A 5 0.58 -0.12 18.21
C VAL A 5 2.04 -0.58 18.15
N SER A 6 2.34 -1.52 17.26
CA SER A 6 3.69 -2.05 17.08
C SER A 6 4.41 -1.32 15.94
N GLU A 7 5.69 -1.01 16.14
CA GLU A 7 6.57 -0.47 15.09
C GLU A 7 6.59 -1.37 13.83
N LYS A 8 6.52 -2.70 14.01
CA LYS A 8 6.48 -3.65 12.90
C LYS A 8 5.25 -3.45 12.01
N LEU A 9 4.11 -3.13 12.62
CA LEU A 9 2.87 -2.87 11.88
C LEU A 9 2.97 -1.56 11.08
N ILE A 10 3.58 -0.52 11.66
CA ILE A 10 3.82 0.75 10.97
C ILE A 10 4.77 0.55 9.78
N ALA A 11 5.89 -0.15 10.00
CA ALA A 11 6.87 -0.45 8.95
C ALA A 11 6.24 -1.26 7.80
N PHE A 12 5.36 -2.21 8.11
CA PHE A 12 4.61 -2.96 7.12
C PHE A 12 3.78 -2.05 6.21
N TYR A 13 3.01 -1.13 6.78
CA TYR A 13 2.18 -0.21 5.98
C TYR A 13 3.01 0.78 5.16
N TYR A 14 4.13 1.30 5.68
CA TYR A 14 5.05 2.10 4.87
C TYR A 14 5.65 1.30 3.71
N THR A 15 6.04 0.04 3.96
CA THR A 15 6.59 -0.84 2.93
C THR A 15 5.56 -1.11 1.84
N LEU A 16 4.31 -1.39 2.23
CA LEU A 16 3.21 -1.63 1.29
C LEU A 16 2.90 -0.40 0.44
N ALA A 17 2.91 0.80 1.05
CA ALA A 17 2.72 2.05 0.33
C ALA A 17 3.86 2.32 -0.67
N LEU A 18 5.11 2.17 -0.26
CA LEU A 18 6.26 2.39 -1.14
C LEU A 18 6.30 1.36 -2.29
N TYR A 19 6.00 0.10 -2.00
CA TYR A 19 5.90 -0.95 -3.01
C TYR A 19 4.78 -0.65 -4.01
N GLY A 20 3.62 -0.17 -3.52
CA GLY A 20 2.53 0.29 -4.36
C GLY A 20 2.93 1.41 -5.31
N ILE A 21 3.58 2.47 -4.79
CA ILE A 21 4.10 3.58 -5.58
C ILE A 21 5.08 3.08 -6.65
N PHE A 22 6.01 2.19 -6.27
CA PHE A 22 6.99 1.63 -7.20
C PHE A 22 6.33 0.91 -8.38
N ASN A 23 5.34 0.05 -8.11
CA ASN A 23 4.65 -0.71 -9.14
C ASN A 23 3.77 0.19 -10.04
N ILE A 24 3.06 1.15 -9.44
CA ILE A 24 2.24 2.12 -10.20
C ILE A 24 3.13 2.94 -11.15
N SER A 25 4.30 3.39 -10.67
CA SER A 25 5.23 4.22 -11.46
C SER A 25 5.86 3.47 -12.62
N ARG A 26 5.94 2.15 -12.53
CA ARG A 26 6.54 1.28 -13.56
C ARG A 26 5.51 0.63 -14.49
N PHE A 27 4.23 0.77 -14.20
CA PHE A 27 3.18 0.18 -15.04
C PHE A 27 3.09 0.91 -16.38
N THR A 28 3.44 0.21 -17.45
CA THR A 28 3.37 0.73 -18.82
C THR A 28 2.22 0.13 -19.60
N LYS A 29 1.87 0.76 -20.73
CA LYS A 29 0.91 0.17 -21.69
C LYS A 29 1.45 -1.12 -22.31
N GLU A 30 2.77 -1.23 -22.46
CA GLU A 30 3.45 -2.42 -23.00
C GLU A 30 3.25 -3.64 -22.12
N ASP A 31 3.20 -3.47 -20.79
CA ASP A 31 2.92 -4.57 -19.86
C ASP A 31 1.51 -5.14 -20.06
N ALA A 32 0.52 -4.27 -20.28
CA ALA A 32 -0.85 -4.69 -20.58
C ALA A 32 -0.95 -5.39 -21.95
N MET A 33 -0.22 -4.92 -22.96
CA MET A 33 -0.17 -5.56 -24.27
C MET A 33 0.49 -6.95 -24.21
N ARG A 34 1.64 -7.07 -23.53
CA ARG A 34 2.30 -8.37 -23.30
C ARG A 34 1.39 -9.34 -22.55
N MET A 35 0.62 -8.86 -21.58
CA MET A 35 -0.37 -9.67 -20.86
C MET A 35 -1.48 -10.15 -21.79
N LYS A 36 -1.95 -9.29 -22.71
CA LYS A 36 -2.96 -9.64 -23.72
C LYS A 36 -2.45 -10.74 -24.64
N ASP A 37 -1.22 -10.62 -25.12
CA ASP A 37 -0.63 -11.58 -26.05
C ASP A 37 -0.38 -12.94 -25.38
N ASN A 38 -0.02 -12.96 -24.09
CA ASN A 38 0.31 -14.19 -23.37
C ASN A 38 -0.88 -14.90 -22.74
N MET A 39 -1.88 -14.16 -22.25
CA MET A 39 -2.97 -14.69 -21.41
C MET A 39 -4.36 -14.35 -21.93
N GLY A 40 -4.46 -13.65 -23.05
CA GLY A 40 -5.72 -13.24 -23.65
C GLY A 40 -6.26 -11.92 -23.10
N GLU A 41 -7.27 -11.40 -23.81
CA GLU A 41 -7.80 -10.05 -23.62
C GLU A 41 -8.46 -9.82 -22.26
N THR A 42 -9.21 -10.79 -21.75
CA THR A 42 -9.90 -10.70 -20.45
C THR A 42 -8.91 -10.53 -19.29
N VAL A 43 -7.83 -11.31 -19.28
CA VAL A 43 -6.81 -11.24 -18.23
C VAL A 43 -6.05 -9.91 -18.28
N ALA A 44 -5.73 -9.44 -19.49
CA ALA A 44 -5.09 -8.14 -19.68
C ALA A 44 -5.95 -6.97 -19.19
N MET A 45 -7.27 -6.99 -19.45
CA MET A 45 -8.18 -5.97 -18.92
C MET A 45 -8.23 -5.99 -17.40
N ILE A 46 -8.37 -7.17 -16.78
CA ILE A 46 -8.38 -7.30 -15.32
C ILE A 46 -7.07 -6.77 -14.72
N TYR A 47 -5.93 -7.11 -15.33
CA TYR A 47 -4.63 -6.62 -14.89
C TYR A 47 -4.49 -5.10 -15.03
N ALA A 48 -4.99 -4.53 -16.13
CA ALA A 48 -4.99 -3.08 -16.33
C ALA A 48 -5.87 -2.35 -15.30
N VAL A 49 -7.07 -2.88 -14.99
CA VAL A 49 -7.95 -2.34 -13.94
C VAL A 49 -7.29 -2.45 -12.57
N TYR A 50 -6.66 -3.59 -12.27
CA TYR A 50 -5.92 -3.78 -11.03
C TYR A 50 -4.81 -2.73 -10.89
N ALA A 51 -3.98 -2.57 -11.92
CA ALA A 51 -2.83 -1.66 -11.87
C ALA A 51 -3.24 -0.17 -11.88
N LYS A 52 -4.32 0.20 -12.59
CA LYS A 52 -4.74 1.61 -12.73
C LYS A 52 -5.71 2.09 -11.66
N MET A 53 -6.43 1.20 -10.99
CA MET A 53 -7.42 1.60 -9.98
C MET A 53 -7.12 0.95 -8.64
N VAL A 54 -7.14 -0.38 -8.58
CA VAL A 54 -7.10 -1.13 -7.31
C VAL A 54 -5.78 -0.89 -6.57
N LEU A 55 -4.65 -0.98 -7.27
CA LEU A 55 -3.33 -0.80 -6.68
C LEU A 55 -3.13 0.64 -6.15
N PRO A 56 -3.49 1.71 -6.87
CA PRO A 56 -3.54 3.06 -6.31
C PRO A 56 -4.39 3.20 -5.06
N PHE A 57 -5.60 2.61 -5.02
CA PHE A 57 -6.45 2.66 -3.83
C PHE A 57 -5.80 1.97 -2.62
N ILE A 58 -5.26 0.77 -2.81
CA ILE A 58 -4.53 0.03 -1.77
C ILE A 58 -3.32 0.84 -1.28
N THR A 59 -2.60 1.46 -2.20
CA THR A 59 -1.40 2.27 -1.91
C THR A 59 -1.73 3.48 -1.05
N VAL A 60 -2.77 4.23 -1.40
CA VAL A 60 -3.23 5.39 -0.63
C VAL A 60 -3.71 4.96 0.76
N PHE A 61 -4.50 3.88 0.83
CA PHE A 61 -4.97 3.33 2.10
C PHE A 61 -3.79 2.93 3.00
N ALA A 62 -2.78 2.24 2.44
CA ALA A 62 -1.59 1.84 3.18
C ALA A 62 -0.81 3.05 3.70
N GLY A 63 -0.63 4.08 2.88
CA GLY A 63 0.03 5.33 3.30
C GLY A 63 -0.73 6.04 4.42
N TYR A 64 -2.05 6.15 4.31
CA TYR A 64 -2.89 6.75 5.35
C TYR A 64 -2.79 5.97 6.67
N MET A 65 -2.88 4.64 6.61
CA MET A 65 -2.75 3.77 7.78
C MET A 65 -1.37 3.88 8.43
N ALA A 66 -0.30 3.97 7.64
CA ALA A 66 1.06 4.16 8.17
C ALA A 66 1.16 5.44 8.99
N VAL A 67 0.67 6.56 8.45
CA VAL A 67 0.68 7.86 9.14
C VAL A 67 -0.18 7.84 10.39
N TYR A 68 -1.41 7.33 10.29
CA TYR A 68 -2.32 7.21 11.43
C TYR A 68 -1.72 6.40 12.58
N LEU A 69 -1.17 5.21 12.27
CA LEU A 69 -0.55 4.35 13.28
C LEU A 69 0.71 4.98 13.87
N THR A 70 1.48 5.74 13.08
CA THR A 70 2.62 6.51 13.59
C THR A 70 2.17 7.51 14.66
N PHE A 71 1.10 8.28 14.41
CA PHE A 71 0.54 9.20 15.40
C PHE A 71 0.06 8.48 16.66
N CYS A 72 -0.64 7.36 16.50
CA CYS A 72 -1.06 6.54 17.64
C CYS A 72 0.12 6.04 18.46
N PHE A 73 1.21 5.63 17.81
CA PHE A 73 2.42 5.15 18.47
C PHE A 73 3.15 6.26 19.23
N ILE A 74 3.34 7.43 18.62
CA ILE A 74 3.91 8.61 19.29
C ILE A 74 3.10 8.94 20.54
N ARG A 75 1.77 9.02 20.42
CA ARG A 75 0.88 9.28 21.56
C ARG A 75 1.02 8.21 22.66
N GLN A 76 1.23 6.94 22.30
CA GLN A 76 1.48 5.87 23.28
C GLN A 76 2.78 6.05 24.03
N ILE A 77 3.85 6.49 23.37
CA ILE A 77 5.15 6.79 24.00
C ILE A 77 5.02 8.01 24.91
N THR A 78 4.45 9.12 24.41
CA THR A 78 4.28 10.36 25.18
C THR A 78 3.43 10.14 26.43
N ALA A 79 2.36 9.36 26.35
CA ALA A 79 1.52 9.04 27.51
C ALA A 79 2.22 8.15 28.55
N LYS A 80 3.30 7.44 28.18
CA LYS A 80 4.13 6.67 29.12
C LYS A 80 5.24 7.50 29.76
N GLY A 81 5.77 8.50 29.05
CA GLY A 81 6.86 9.38 29.53
C GLY A 81 6.42 10.56 30.41
N GLY A 82 5.11 10.81 30.54
CA GLY A 82 4.56 11.85 31.42
C GLY A 82 4.27 11.39 32.86
N LYS A 83 4.94 10.34 33.34
CA LYS A 83 4.91 9.86 34.73
C LYS A 83 6.29 10.00 35.35
#